data_AF-A0A7C3W462-F1
#
_entry.id   AF-A0A7C3W462-F1
#
_cell.length_a   1.000
_cell.length_b   1.000
_cell.length_c   1.000
_cell.angle_alpha   90.00
_cell.angle_beta   90.00
_cell.angle_gamma   90.00
#
_symmetry.space_group_name_H-M   'P 1'
#
loop_
_entity.id
_entity.type
_entity.pdbx_description
1 polymer ?
#
loop_
_entity_poly.entity_id
_entity_poly.type
_entity_poly.pdbx_seq_one_letter_code
_entity_poly.pdbx_strand_id
1 'polypeptide(L)'
;MAKKNKVKVRLKKEKSSKKSKINRMILSLILTALVGIIVLGFFDLAGPAGKYFTSFLKIFFGETIIIIPIILLIFIYLLLVLKEEESPSKEIYLGTIFLLLSLSGFLHAWFSSKDLSFKNLKIGGYVGKGVVYFLNSLFGYWGGLVILVIFFALGITLIIEELLKISQVKKEKTKIFLKKEPELKTAQPEKIQQEKETLLEKIKIKNFFSSQFRVRKIQKKLKTTFPLELLEKETLSPESGDIGRNILIIQKTLENFGLRVKMGKVKIGPTITQYTLEPAPGTKLSQITNLHNELALALASHPIRIEAPIPGKSLVGIEVPNQRVALVRLREILEAQEFHERHSNLTIALGKDVAGTVHLADLGEMPHLLIAGSTGSGKTVMLNSIIVSLIYQNPPEDLKF
;
A
#
# COMPACT_ATOMS: atom_id res chain seq x y z
N MET A 1 18.05 -37.18 -4.26
CA MET A 1 18.14 -36.43 -5.54
C MET A 1 17.01 -35.42 -5.79
N ALA A 2 15.78 -35.62 -5.30
CA ALA A 2 14.63 -34.73 -5.56
C ALA A 2 14.75 -33.27 -5.04
N LYS A 3 15.46 -33.03 -3.92
CA LYS A 3 15.60 -31.69 -3.31
C LYS A 3 16.51 -30.76 -4.12
N LYS A 4 17.57 -31.29 -4.75
CA LYS A 4 18.48 -30.54 -5.64
C LYS A 4 17.79 -30.12 -6.96
N ASN A 5 16.89 -30.95 -7.49
CA ASN A 5 16.09 -30.60 -8.68
C ASN A 5 15.08 -29.48 -8.41
N LYS A 6 14.41 -29.48 -7.24
CA LYS A 6 13.50 -28.38 -6.86
C LYS A 6 14.21 -27.03 -6.75
N VAL A 7 15.44 -27.00 -6.23
CA VAL A 7 16.25 -25.77 -6.12
C VAL A 7 16.73 -25.27 -7.49
N LYS A 8 17.20 -26.17 -8.37
CA LYS A 8 17.58 -25.79 -9.75
C LYS A 8 16.40 -25.25 -10.57
N VAL A 9 15.22 -25.84 -10.42
CA VAL A 9 13.98 -25.35 -11.09
C VAL A 9 13.57 -23.98 -10.56
N ARG A 10 13.71 -23.73 -9.24
CA ARG A 10 13.42 -22.42 -8.62
C ARG A 10 14.35 -21.32 -9.12
N LEU A 11 15.66 -21.59 -9.14
CA LEU A 11 16.67 -20.64 -9.64
C LEU A 11 16.52 -20.35 -11.14
N LYS A 12 16.07 -21.34 -11.93
CA LYS A 12 15.76 -21.15 -13.36
C LYS A 12 14.50 -20.29 -13.57
N LYS A 13 13.47 -20.48 -12.74
CA LYS A 13 12.26 -19.62 -12.73
C LYS A 13 12.56 -18.19 -12.30
N GLU A 14 13.36 -17.97 -11.25
CA GLU A 14 13.76 -16.63 -10.79
C GLU A 14 14.60 -15.88 -11.83
N LYS A 15 15.56 -16.56 -12.48
CA LYS A 15 16.35 -15.96 -13.58
C LYS A 15 15.48 -15.62 -14.80
N SER A 16 14.50 -16.46 -15.12
CA SER A 16 13.55 -16.23 -16.22
C SER A 16 12.59 -15.07 -15.93
N SER A 17 12.06 -14.97 -14.71
CA SER A 17 11.23 -13.86 -14.24
C SER A 17 12.00 -12.53 -14.29
N LYS A 18 13.24 -12.48 -13.78
CA LYS A 18 14.08 -11.27 -13.80
C LYS A 18 14.38 -10.77 -15.22
N LYS A 19 14.67 -11.68 -16.17
CA LYS A 19 14.87 -11.33 -17.59
C LYS A 19 13.58 -10.79 -18.22
N SER A 20 12.42 -11.37 -17.92
CA SER A 20 11.13 -10.90 -18.42
C SER A 20 10.75 -9.51 -17.90
N LYS A 21 11.18 -9.15 -16.69
CA LYS A 21 10.95 -7.84 -16.07
C LYS A 21 11.77 -6.75 -16.77
N ILE A 22 13.05 -7.01 -17.03
CA ILE A 22 13.92 -6.07 -17.75
C ILE A 22 13.39 -5.80 -19.16
N ASN A 23 12.99 -6.85 -19.90
CA ASN A 23 12.42 -6.68 -21.23
C ASN A 23 11.13 -5.85 -21.24
N ARG A 24 10.27 -6.01 -20.22
CA ARG A 24 9.04 -5.20 -20.05
C ARG A 24 9.36 -3.74 -19.77
N MET A 25 10.30 -3.46 -18.87
CA MET A 25 10.71 -2.10 -18.56
C MET A 25 11.29 -1.41 -19.80
N ILE A 26 12.17 -2.10 -20.54
CA ILE A 26 12.73 -1.58 -21.79
C ILE A 26 11.62 -1.32 -22.81
N LEU A 27 10.70 -2.27 -23.02
CA LEU A 27 9.58 -2.10 -23.95
C LEU A 27 8.66 -0.93 -23.55
N SER A 28 8.33 -0.81 -22.26
CA SER A 28 7.50 0.29 -21.75
C SER A 28 8.18 1.65 -21.91
N LEU A 29 9.51 1.71 -21.74
CA LEU A 29 10.28 2.94 -21.92
C LEU A 29 10.31 3.37 -23.39
N ILE A 30 10.54 2.41 -24.30
CA ILE A 30 10.50 2.64 -25.76
C ILE A 30 9.10 3.11 -26.18
N LEU A 31 8.03 2.45 -25.71
CA LEU A 31 6.66 2.84 -26.03
C LEU A 31 6.30 4.23 -25.47
N THR A 32 6.79 4.57 -24.27
CA THR A 32 6.58 5.91 -23.68
C THR A 32 7.27 6.98 -24.51
N ALA A 33 8.51 6.72 -24.96
CA ALA A 33 9.23 7.63 -25.86
C ALA A 33 8.49 7.78 -27.20
N LEU A 34 7.95 6.68 -27.75
CA LEU A 34 7.15 6.69 -28.97
C LEU A 34 5.88 7.53 -28.83
N VAL A 35 5.14 7.36 -27.74
CA VAL A 35 3.96 8.18 -27.42
C VAL A 35 4.34 9.66 -27.32
N GLY A 36 5.44 9.97 -26.64
CA GLY A 36 5.96 11.34 -26.55
C GLY A 36 6.25 11.96 -27.91
N ILE A 37 6.89 11.22 -28.82
CA ILE A 37 7.17 11.67 -30.19
C ILE A 37 5.87 11.91 -30.98
N ILE A 38 4.87 11.03 -30.85
CA ILE A 38 3.57 11.18 -31.53
C ILE A 38 2.85 12.43 -31.02
N VAL A 39 2.79 12.62 -29.69
CA VAL A 39 2.13 13.77 -29.06
C VAL A 39 2.84 15.07 -29.43
N LEU A 40 4.17 15.15 -29.29
CA LEU A 40 4.94 16.33 -29.67
C LEU A 40 4.87 16.63 -31.17
N GLY A 41 4.76 15.60 -32.01
CA GLY A 41 4.57 15.76 -33.45
C GLY A 41 3.22 16.36 -33.83
N PHE A 42 2.19 16.15 -33.00
CA PHE A 42 0.87 16.78 -33.20
C PHE A 42 0.90 18.30 -32.95
N PHE A 43 1.75 18.76 -32.02
CA PHE A 43 1.93 20.18 -31.70
C PHE A 43 3.05 20.85 -32.51
N ASP A 44 3.59 20.19 -33.54
CA ASP A 44 4.74 20.66 -34.32
C ASP A 44 6.04 20.89 -33.51
N LEU A 45 6.10 20.41 -32.27
CA LEU A 45 7.22 20.61 -31.34
C LEU A 45 8.32 19.53 -31.44
N ALA A 46 8.05 18.41 -32.12
CA ALA A 46 8.98 17.28 -32.24
C ALA A 46 10.10 17.45 -33.29
N GLY A 47 10.15 18.60 -33.98
CA GLY A 47 11.12 18.87 -35.05
C GLY A 47 10.88 18.04 -36.33
N PRO A 48 11.80 18.11 -37.31
CA PRO A 48 11.61 17.49 -38.63
C PRO A 48 11.37 15.97 -38.56
N ALA A 49 12.14 15.26 -37.73
CA ALA A 49 11.99 13.81 -37.57
C ALA A 49 10.60 13.42 -37.04
N GLY A 50 10.06 14.15 -36.07
CA GLY A 50 8.71 13.92 -35.55
C GLY A 50 7.61 14.23 -36.56
N LYS A 51 7.79 15.25 -37.40
CA LYS A 51 6.87 15.57 -38.51
C LYS A 51 6.86 14.48 -39.58
N TYR A 52 8.03 13.97 -39.98
CA TYR A 52 8.11 12.82 -40.90
C TYR A 52 7.46 11.57 -40.29
N PHE A 53 7.71 11.31 -39.01
CA PHE A 53 7.17 10.14 -38.32
C PHE A 53 5.64 10.20 -38.18
N THR A 54 5.09 11.33 -37.77
CA THR A 54 3.62 11.52 -37.67
C THR A 54 2.96 11.52 -39.05
N SER A 55 3.60 12.09 -40.07
CA SER A 55 3.12 12.03 -41.46
C SER A 55 3.08 10.59 -41.97
N PHE A 56 4.13 9.80 -41.69
CA PHE A 56 4.17 8.38 -42.01
C PHE A 56 3.03 7.62 -41.31
N LEU A 57 2.81 7.84 -40.02
CA LEU A 57 1.71 7.20 -39.29
C LEU A 57 0.32 7.63 -39.80
N LYS A 58 0.15 8.89 -40.20
CA LYS A 58 -1.10 9.39 -40.81
C LYS A 58 -1.43 8.69 -42.14
N ILE A 59 -0.44 8.18 -42.88
CA ILE A 59 -0.71 7.36 -44.08
C ILE A 59 -1.45 6.07 -43.68
N PHE A 60 -1.00 5.40 -42.63
CA PHE A 60 -1.58 4.13 -42.18
C PHE A 60 -2.89 4.28 -41.41
N PHE A 61 -2.95 5.26 -40.50
CA PHE A 61 -4.03 5.40 -39.53
C PHE A 61 -4.93 6.62 -39.78
N GLY A 62 -4.57 7.52 -40.69
CA GLY A 62 -5.32 8.75 -40.95
C GLY A 62 -5.42 9.65 -39.71
N GLU A 63 -6.55 10.34 -39.58
CA GLU A 63 -6.88 11.15 -38.39
C GLU A 63 -7.08 10.32 -37.11
N THR A 64 -7.21 9.00 -37.19
CA THR A 64 -7.29 8.14 -35.99
C THR A 64 -6.00 8.12 -35.17
N ILE A 65 -4.91 8.69 -35.71
CA ILE A 65 -3.64 8.88 -35.00
C ILE A 65 -3.80 9.61 -33.66
N ILE A 66 -4.83 10.45 -33.49
CA ILE A 66 -5.12 11.17 -32.25
C ILE A 66 -5.42 10.22 -31.08
N ILE A 67 -6.01 9.05 -31.36
CA ILE A 67 -6.44 8.11 -30.31
C ILE A 67 -5.37 7.07 -29.98
N ILE A 68 -4.40 6.86 -30.89
CA ILE A 68 -3.30 5.91 -30.71
C ILE A 68 -2.49 6.18 -29.43
N PRO A 69 -2.08 7.43 -29.11
CA PRO A 69 -1.42 7.76 -27.84
C PRO A 69 -2.19 7.29 -26.61
N ILE A 70 -3.52 7.43 -26.60
CA ILE A 70 -4.36 7.06 -25.46
C ILE A 70 -4.38 5.55 -25.29
N ILE A 71 -4.56 4.80 -26.37
CA ILE A 71 -4.54 3.32 -26.36
C ILE A 71 -3.15 2.82 -25.92
N LEU A 72 -2.08 3.43 -26.41
CA LEU A 72 -0.71 3.08 -26.03
C LEU A 72 -0.42 3.42 -24.56
N LEU A 73 -0.93 4.53 -24.02
CA LEU A 73 -0.80 4.85 -22.59
C LEU A 73 -1.50 3.83 -21.70
N ILE A 74 -2.71 3.41 -22.07
CA ILE A 74 -3.44 2.33 -21.37
C ILE A 74 -2.62 1.03 -21.42
N PHE A 75 -2.05 0.70 -22.58
CA PHE A 75 -1.20 -0.48 -22.75
C PHE A 75 0.10 -0.41 -21.94
N ILE A 76 0.77 0.75 -21.90
CA ILE A 76 1.96 0.99 -21.07
C ILE A 76 1.63 0.85 -19.59
N TYR A 77 0.52 1.44 -19.14
CA TYR A 77 0.05 1.30 -17.77
C TYR A 77 -0.17 -0.17 -17.40
N LEU A 78 -0.83 -0.94 -18.28
CA LEU A 78 -1.01 -2.38 -18.08
C LEU A 78 0.35 -3.10 -18.01
N LEU A 79 1.28 -2.86 -18.94
CA LEU A 79 2.61 -3.47 -18.91
C LEU A 79 3.40 -3.20 -17.61
N LEU A 80 3.24 -2.02 -17.02
CA LEU A 80 3.90 -1.63 -15.77
C LEU A 80 3.23 -2.21 -14.52
N VAL A 81 1.91 -2.37 -14.54
CA VAL A 81 1.12 -2.86 -13.40
C VAL A 81 1.12 -4.39 -13.30
N LEU A 82 1.36 -5.10 -14.42
CA LEU A 82 1.43 -6.56 -14.43
C LEU A 82 2.56 -7.11 -13.54
N LYS A 83 2.20 -8.12 -12.76
CA LYS A 83 2.99 -8.75 -11.68
C LYS A 83 4.37 -9.26 -12.15
N GLU A 84 5.35 -9.19 -11.25
CA GLU A 84 6.77 -9.56 -11.45
C GLU A 84 7.04 -11.02 -11.87
N GLU A 85 6.05 -11.92 -11.84
CA GLU A 85 6.26 -13.36 -12.07
C GLU A 85 5.62 -13.94 -13.35
N GLU A 86 4.76 -13.21 -14.06
CA GLU A 86 4.13 -13.75 -15.29
C GLU A 86 4.33 -12.79 -16.45
N SER A 87 4.77 -13.31 -17.61
CA SER A 87 4.86 -12.53 -18.85
C SER A 87 3.51 -11.92 -19.19
N PRO A 88 3.45 -10.74 -19.84
CA PRO A 88 2.19 -10.20 -20.33
C PRO A 88 1.49 -11.28 -21.15
N SER A 89 0.25 -11.57 -20.76
CA SER A 89 -0.57 -12.59 -21.38
C SER A 89 -0.75 -12.15 -22.85
N LYS A 90 -0.68 -13.10 -23.81
CA LYS A 90 -0.84 -12.81 -25.25
C LYS A 90 -2.16 -12.08 -25.53
N GLU A 91 -3.12 -12.27 -24.62
CA GLU A 91 -4.43 -11.68 -24.50
C GLU A 91 -4.39 -10.14 -24.44
N ILE A 92 -3.39 -9.53 -23.78
CA ILE A 92 -3.27 -8.05 -23.70
C ILE A 92 -2.84 -7.47 -25.05
N TYR A 93 -1.87 -8.11 -25.70
CA TYR A 93 -1.43 -7.70 -27.03
C TYR A 93 -2.59 -7.87 -28.03
N LEU A 94 -3.30 -8.99 -27.95
CA LEU A 94 -4.45 -9.27 -28.80
C LEU A 94 -5.60 -8.27 -28.58
N GLY A 95 -5.92 -7.96 -27.32
CA GLY A 95 -6.92 -6.95 -26.97
C GLY A 95 -6.57 -5.55 -27.46
N THR A 96 -5.30 -5.15 -27.36
CA THR A 96 -4.80 -3.86 -27.86
C THR A 96 -4.90 -3.78 -29.39
N ILE A 97 -4.58 -4.87 -30.10
CA ILE A 97 -4.72 -4.95 -31.55
C ILE A 97 -6.19 -4.86 -31.96
N PHE A 98 -7.09 -5.58 -31.27
CA PHE A 98 -8.53 -5.51 -31.55
C PHE A 98 -9.10 -4.11 -31.33
N LEU A 99 -8.66 -3.41 -30.27
CA LEU A 99 -9.05 -2.02 -30.04
C LEU A 99 -8.57 -1.09 -31.15
N LEU A 100 -7.31 -1.22 -31.59
CA LEU A 100 -6.75 -0.38 -32.66
C LEU A 100 -7.50 -0.60 -33.98
N LEU A 101 -7.71 -1.86 -34.37
CA LEU A 101 -8.39 -2.20 -35.62
C LEU A 101 -9.87 -1.80 -35.60
N SER A 102 -10.56 -2.08 -34.48
CA SER A 102 -11.98 -1.75 -34.33
C SER A 102 -12.21 -0.24 -34.35
N LEU A 103 -11.42 0.53 -33.60
CA LEU A 103 -11.61 1.98 -33.51
C LEU A 103 -11.20 2.69 -34.81
N SER A 104 -10.11 2.23 -35.45
CA SER A 104 -9.69 2.73 -36.76
C SER A 104 -10.73 2.42 -37.84
N GLY A 105 -11.30 1.21 -37.83
CA GLY A 105 -12.37 0.80 -38.74
C GLY A 105 -13.68 1.54 -38.48
N PHE A 106 -14.08 1.72 -37.22
CA PHE A 106 -15.31 2.42 -36.84
C PHE A 106 -15.27 3.89 -37.28
N LEU A 107 -14.18 4.60 -37.00
CA LEU A 107 -14.02 6.00 -37.42
C LEU A 107 -14.01 6.13 -38.95
N HIS A 108 -13.40 5.17 -39.66
CA HIS A 108 -13.48 5.15 -41.11
C HIS A 108 -14.91 4.94 -41.60
N ALA A 109 -15.62 3.92 -41.10
CA ALA A 109 -16.99 3.61 -41.51
C ALA A 109 -18.00 4.71 -41.15
N TRP A 110 -17.75 5.44 -40.07
CA TRP A 110 -18.63 6.49 -39.55
C TRP A 110 -18.46 7.82 -40.30
N PHE A 111 -17.22 8.26 -40.49
CA PHE A 111 -16.93 9.56 -41.08
C PHE A 111 -16.67 9.51 -42.60
N SER A 112 -16.26 8.36 -43.14
CA SER A 112 -16.09 8.16 -44.59
C SER A 112 -17.39 7.60 -45.18
N SER A 113 -18.39 8.47 -45.30
CA SER A 113 -19.71 8.18 -45.88
C SER A 113 -19.65 7.26 -47.10
N LYS A 114 -20.18 6.02 -47.04
CA LYS A 114 -20.44 4.99 -48.10
C LYS A 114 -19.47 4.82 -49.29
N ASP A 115 -18.42 5.61 -49.41
CA ASP A 115 -17.54 5.70 -50.55
C ASP A 115 -16.40 4.71 -50.35
N LEU A 116 -16.52 3.56 -51.02
CA LEU A 116 -15.50 2.50 -51.00
C LEU A 116 -14.26 2.85 -51.85
N SER A 117 -14.26 3.98 -52.56
CA SER A 117 -13.16 4.44 -53.41
C SER A 117 -11.88 4.76 -52.63
N PHE A 118 -10.69 4.52 -53.21
CA PHE A 118 -9.38 4.88 -52.60
C PHE A 118 -9.08 6.38 -52.62
N LYS A 119 -10.06 7.24 -52.95
CA LYS A 119 -9.87 8.69 -52.99
C LYS A 119 -9.96 9.39 -51.63
N ASN A 120 -10.68 8.83 -50.65
CA ASN A 120 -10.90 9.47 -49.35
C ASN A 120 -10.16 8.75 -48.19
N LEU A 121 -8.83 8.81 -48.20
CA LEU A 121 -7.98 8.19 -47.18
C LEU A 121 -7.94 8.92 -45.82
N LYS A 122 -8.52 10.12 -45.73
CA LYS A 122 -8.20 11.08 -44.67
C LYS A 122 -8.48 10.57 -43.25
N ILE A 123 -9.62 9.92 -43.00
CA ILE A 123 -10.02 9.66 -41.60
C ILE A 123 -9.43 8.37 -41.03
N GLY A 124 -9.50 7.25 -41.76
CA GLY A 124 -9.13 5.91 -41.27
C GLY A 124 -7.75 5.41 -41.69
N GLY A 125 -7.10 6.12 -42.61
CA GLY A 125 -5.91 5.64 -43.29
C GLY A 125 -6.14 4.32 -44.04
N TYR A 126 -5.04 3.68 -44.45
CA TYR A 126 -5.10 2.37 -45.10
C TYR A 126 -5.61 1.25 -44.17
N VAL A 127 -5.32 1.30 -42.87
CA VAL A 127 -5.70 0.25 -41.92
C VAL A 127 -7.21 0.23 -41.71
N GLY A 128 -7.81 1.35 -41.31
CA GLY A 128 -9.25 1.45 -41.08
C GLY A 128 -10.05 1.16 -42.35
N LYS A 129 -9.58 1.65 -43.50
CA LYS A 129 -10.19 1.34 -44.79
C LYS A 129 -10.11 -0.15 -45.13
N GLY A 130 -8.95 -0.78 -44.96
CA GLY A 130 -8.77 -2.20 -45.26
C GLY A 130 -9.69 -3.08 -44.42
N VAL A 131 -9.81 -2.78 -43.11
CA VAL A 131 -10.72 -3.48 -42.21
C VAL A 131 -12.17 -3.32 -42.64
N VAL A 132 -12.62 -2.09 -42.92
CA VAL A 132 -14.00 -1.82 -43.33
C VAL A 132 -14.31 -2.44 -44.70
N TYR A 133 -13.39 -2.36 -45.65
CA TYR A 133 -13.55 -2.99 -46.97
C TYR A 133 -13.72 -4.50 -46.85
N PHE A 134 -12.85 -5.15 -46.06
CA PHE A 134 -12.92 -6.59 -45.82
C PHE A 134 -14.23 -7.00 -45.15
N LEU A 135 -14.64 -6.30 -44.09
CA LEU A 135 -15.88 -6.59 -43.37
C LEU A 135 -17.13 -6.33 -44.22
N ASN A 136 -17.14 -5.24 -44.99
CA ASN A 136 -18.25 -4.91 -45.88
C ASN A 136 -18.37 -5.92 -47.03
N SER A 137 -17.22 -6.42 -47.52
CA SER A 137 -17.20 -7.48 -48.54
C SER A 137 -17.82 -8.78 -48.06
N LEU A 138 -17.75 -9.08 -46.76
CA LEU A 138 -18.28 -10.32 -46.19
C LEU A 138 -19.72 -10.18 -45.67
N PHE A 139 -20.06 -9.05 -45.04
CA PHE A 139 -21.29 -8.90 -44.25
C PHE A 139 -22.12 -7.66 -44.60
N GLY A 140 -21.70 -6.87 -45.59
CA GLY A 140 -22.29 -5.56 -45.89
C GLY A 140 -22.01 -4.51 -44.82
N TYR A 141 -22.41 -3.26 -45.08
CA TYR A 141 -22.08 -2.11 -44.21
C TYR A 141 -22.55 -2.28 -42.76
N TRP A 142 -23.83 -2.62 -42.58
CA TRP A 142 -24.41 -2.77 -41.24
C TRP A 142 -23.87 -4.01 -40.51
N GLY A 143 -23.66 -5.12 -41.21
CA GLY A 143 -23.04 -6.30 -40.63
C GLY A 143 -21.59 -6.05 -40.21
N GLY A 144 -20.82 -5.33 -41.03
CA GLY A 144 -19.45 -4.91 -40.71
C GLY A 144 -19.38 -4.01 -39.47
N LEU A 145 -20.31 -3.06 -39.32
CA LEU A 145 -20.40 -2.21 -38.12
C LEU A 145 -20.66 -3.02 -36.84
N VAL A 146 -21.59 -3.99 -36.89
CA VAL A 146 -21.87 -4.86 -35.74
C VAL A 146 -20.62 -5.65 -35.34
N ILE A 147 -19.88 -6.19 -36.31
CA ILE A 147 -18.63 -6.93 -36.06
C ILE A 147 -17.56 -6.01 -35.45
N LEU A 148 -17.44 -4.77 -35.91
CA LEU A 148 -16.52 -3.80 -35.32
C LEU A 148 -16.84 -3.55 -33.84
N VAL A 149 -18.12 -3.39 -33.49
CA VAL A 149 -18.58 -3.23 -32.09
C VAL A 149 -18.27 -4.48 -31.26
N ILE A 150 -18.44 -5.68 -31.82
CA ILE A 150 -18.08 -6.93 -31.14
C ILE A 150 -16.56 -6.99 -30.89
N PHE A 151 -15.72 -6.67 -31.87
CA PHE A 151 -14.28 -6.61 -31.69
C PHE A 151 -13.84 -5.55 -30.69
N PHE A 152 -14.53 -4.41 -30.63
CA PHE A 152 -14.32 -3.40 -29.60
C PHE A 152 -14.61 -3.97 -28.20
N ALA A 153 -15.78 -4.60 -28.03
CA ALA A 153 -16.20 -5.20 -26.77
C ALA A 153 -15.26 -6.33 -26.33
N LEU A 154 -14.80 -7.18 -27.25
CA LEU A 154 -13.82 -8.22 -26.99
C LEU A 154 -12.47 -7.63 -26.58
N GLY A 155 -11.99 -6.59 -27.27
CA GLY A 155 -10.76 -5.88 -26.93
C GLY A 155 -10.80 -5.31 -25.51
N ILE A 156 -11.91 -4.66 -25.14
CA ILE A 156 -12.15 -4.15 -23.79
C ILE A 156 -12.22 -5.30 -22.78
N THR A 157 -12.96 -6.37 -23.07
CA THR A 157 -13.16 -7.49 -22.14
C THR A 157 -11.83 -8.17 -21.79
N LEU A 158 -10.98 -8.44 -22.80
CA LEU A 158 -9.65 -9.02 -22.58
C LEU A 158 -8.77 -8.14 -21.69
N ILE A 159 -8.85 -6.82 -21.86
CA ILE A 159 -8.11 -5.86 -21.03
C ILE A 159 -8.66 -5.80 -19.60
N ILE A 160 -9.99 -5.78 -19.44
CA ILE A 160 -10.65 -5.73 -18.13
C ILE A 160 -10.41 -7.01 -17.33
N GLU A 161 -10.49 -8.18 -17.97
CA GLU A 161 -10.25 -9.46 -17.31
C GLU A 161 -8.86 -9.50 -16.66
N GLU A 162 -7.86 -9.01 -17.39
CA GLU A 162 -6.48 -8.94 -16.88
C GLU A 162 -6.34 -7.88 -15.77
N LEU A 163 -7.03 -6.75 -15.87
CA LEU A 163 -7.09 -5.74 -14.81
C LEU A 163 -7.75 -6.28 -13.52
N LEU A 164 -8.77 -7.12 -13.65
CA LEU A 164 -9.46 -7.77 -12.53
C LEU A 164 -8.57 -8.81 -11.85
N LYS A 165 -7.77 -9.59 -12.60
CA LYS A 165 -6.77 -10.52 -12.03
C LYS A 165 -5.78 -9.80 -11.12
N ILE A 166 -5.33 -8.60 -11.50
CA ILE A 166 -4.45 -7.76 -10.66
C ILE A 166 -5.12 -7.39 -9.32
N SER A 167 -6.41 -7.04 -9.35
CA SER A 167 -7.19 -6.67 -8.16
C SER A 167 -7.41 -7.85 -7.20
N GLN A 168 -7.66 -9.05 -7.73
CA GLN A 168 -7.85 -10.27 -6.93
C GLN A 168 -6.56 -10.72 -6.25
N VAL A 169 -5.41 -10.69 -6.95
CA VAL A 169 -4.11 -11.01 -6.35
C VAL A 169 -3.72 -10.01 -5.25
N LYS A 170 -4.07 -8.73 -5.39
CA LYS A 170 -3.85 -7.74 -4.34
C LYS A 170 -4.70 -8.07 -3.11
N LYS A 171 -5.98 -8.46 -3.27
CA LYS A 171 -6.83 -8.95 -2.17
C LYS A 171 -6.29 -10.23 -1.52
N GLU A 172 -5.75 -11.16 -2.31
CA GLU A 172 -5.21 -12.43 -1.81
C GLU A 172 -3.87 -12.25 -1.09
N LYS A 173 -2.96 -11.43 -1.62
CA LYS A 173 -1.73 -11.04 -0.91
C LYS A 173 -2.03 -10.24 0.36
N THR A 174 -3.06 -9.40 0.37
CA THR A 174 -3.49 -8.69 1.59
C THR A 174 -4.02 -9.67 2.62
N LYS A 175 -4.81 -10.69 2.22
CA LYS A 175 -5.26 -11.77 3.11
C LYS A 175 -4.12 -12.68 3.60
N ILE A 176 -3.12 -12.98 2.76
CA ILE A 176 -1.96 -13.80 3.13
C ILE A 176 -0.99 -13.02 4.03
N PHE A 177 -0.81 -11.71 3.82
CA PHE A 177 0.04 -10.86 4.65
C PHE A 177 -0.59 -10.57 6.02
N LEU A 178 -1.93 -10.50 6.09
CA LEU A 178 -2.67 -10.45 7.36
C LEU A 178 -2.68 -11.79 8.12
N LYS A 179 -2.33 -12.91 7.48
CA LYS A 179 -2.30 -14.25 8.11
C LYS A 179 -0.90 -14.76 8.46
N LYS A 180 0.15 -13.97 8.20
CA LYS A 180 1.53 -14.37 8.46
C LYS A 180 2.13 -13.50 9.57
N GLU A 181 1.96 -13.94 10.81
CA GLU A 181 2.91 -13.60 11.87
C GLU A 181 4.31 -14.09 11.47
N PRO A 182 5.38 -13.37 11.85
CA PRO A 182 6.74 -13.76 11.51
C PRO A 182 7.17 -14.94 12.39
N GLU A 183 7.13 -16.15 11.84
CA GLU A 183 7.90 -17.26 12.41
C GLU A 183 9.39 -16.93 12.30
N LEU A 184 10.02 -16.66 13.45
CA LEU A 184 11.47 -16.67 13.60
C LEU A 184 12.00 -18.04 13.18
N LYS A 185 12.68 -18.08 12.03
CA LYS A 185 13.55 -19.19 11.68
C LYS A 185 14.94 -18.89 12.22
N THR A 186 15.38 -19.73 13.15
CA THR A 186 16.75 -19.82 13.64
C THR A 186 17.73 -19.84 12.47
N ALA A 187 18.54 -18.78 12.39
CA ALA A 187 19.58 -18.62 11.40
C ALA A 187 20.77 -19.52 11.75
N GLN A 188 21.27 -20.24 10.74
CA GLN A 188 22.52 -21.01 10.81
C GLN A 188 23.75 -20.07 10.79
N PRO A 189 24.90 -20.47 11.37
CA PRO A 189 25.98 -19.55 11.74
C PRO A 189 26.79 -18.91 10.59
N GLU A 190 26.62 -19.32 9.34
CA GLU A 190 27.49 -18.90 8.24
C GLU A 190 27.16 -17.51 7.63
N LYS A 191 26.04 -16.88 8.02
CA LYS A 191 25.62 -15.58 7.45
C LYS A 191 26.12 -14.32 8.19
N ILE A 192 26.84 -14.47 9.29
CA ILE A 192 27.21 -13.36 10.19
C ILE A 192 28.25 -12.41 9.56
N GLN A 193 29.03 -12.85 8.56
CA GLN A 193 30.09 -12.02 7.97
C GLN A 193 29.58 -11.03 6.91
N GLN A 194 28.57 -11.39 6.12
CA GLN A 194 28.01 -10.51 5.07
C GLN A 194 27.05 -9.43 5.62
N GLU A 195 26.48 -9.66 6.81
CA GLU A 195 25.55 -8.71 7.43
C GLU A 195 26.28 -7.53 8.12
N LYS A 196 27.55 -7.72 8.52
CA LYS A 196 28.38 -6.64 9.09
C LYS A 196 28.74 -5.56 8.06
N GLU A 197 29.00 -5.94 6.81
CA GLU A 197 29.33 -4.98 5.74
C GLU A 197 28.12 -4.13 5.32
N THR A 198 26.92 -4.73 5.29
CA THR A 198 25.66 -4.01 4.98
C THR A 198 25.20 -3.11 6.14
N LEU A 199 25.53 -3.44 7.39
CA LEU A 199 25.29 -2.57 8.54
C LEU A 199 26.21 -1.33 8.53
N LEU A 200 27.49 -1.49 8.16
CA LEU A 200 28.44 -0.38 8.02
C LEU A 200 28.03 0.63 6.92
N GLU A 201 27.44 0.14 5.84
CA GLU A 201 26.92 0.97 4.75
C GLU A 201 25.64 1.73 5.15
N LYS A 202 24.73 1.09 5.91
CA LYS A 202 23.56 1.75 6.51
C LYS A 202 23.93 2.82 7.54
N ILE A 203 25.01 2.61 8.31
CA ILE A 203 25.53 3.61 9.26
C ILE A 203 26.05 4.85 8.51
N LYS A 204 26.70 4.70 7.35
CA LYS A 204 27.13 5.83 6.51
C LYS A 204 25.95 6.64 5.94
N ILE A 205 24.86 5.98 5.53
CA ILE A 205 23.65 6.66 5.02
C ILE A 205 22.94 7.45 6.13
N LYS A 206 22.90 6.91 7.37
CA LYS A 206 22.34 7.62 8.53
C LYS A 206 23.08 8.95 8.83
N ASN A 207 24.39 8.97 8.62
CA ASN A 207 25.21 10.17 8.79
C ASN A 207 25.05 11.20 7.66
N PHE A 208 24.66 10.77 6.46
CA PHE A 208 24.39 11.67 5.34
C PHE A 208 23.10 12.49 5.58
N PHE A 209 22.02 11.85 6.06
CA PHE A 209 20.76 12.56 6.35
C PHE A 209 20.79 13.40 7.64
N SER A 210 21.52 12.97 8.68
CA SER A 210 21.63 13.74 9.93
C SER A 210 22.46 15.02 9.80
N SER A 211 23.31 15.14 8.75
CA SER A 211 24.13 16.33 8.53
C SER A 211 23.40 17.47 7.81
N GLN A 212 22.33 17.19 7.06
CA GLN A 212 21.53 18.21 6.37
C GLN A 212 20.39 18.78 7.24
N PHE A 213 19.84 18.01 8.17
CA PHE A 213 18.81 18.46 9.11
C PHE A 213 19.42 18.73 10.50
N ARG A 214 20.19 19.81 10.63
CA ARG A 214 20.56 20.33 11.96
C ARG A 214 19.34 21.00 12.58
N VAL A 215 18.50 20.22 13.25
CA VAL A 215 17.48 20.76 14.17
C VAL A 215 18.23 21.57 15.22
N ARG A 216 17.94 22.88 15.30
CA ARG A 216 18.51 23.75 16.34
C ARG A 216 18.13 23.15 17.70
N LYS A 217 19.12 22.72 18.48
CA LYS A 217 18.92 22.40 19.89
C LYS A 217 18.41 23.65 20.61
N ILE A 218 17.40 23.45 21.46
CA ILE A 218 16.62 24.47 22.16
C ILE A 218 17.48 25.65 22.62
N GLN A 219 17.12 26.85 22.16
CA GLN A 219 17.49 28.10 22.82
C GLN A 219 16.21 28.73 23.38
N LYS A 220 16.08 28.66 24.71
CA LYS A 220 15.02 29.21 25.58
C LYS A 220 13.65 28.52 25.55
N LYS A 221 13.09 28.36 26.77
CA LYS A 221 11.67 28.11 27.05
C LYS A 221 10.85 29.15 26.29
N LEU A 222 10.31 28.77 25.14
CA LEU A 222 9.34 29.58 24.43
C LEU A 222 8.08 29.65 25.29
N LYS A 223 7.67 30.87 25.67
CA LYS A 223 6.39 31.12 26.32
C LYS A 223 5.33 30.66 25.30
N THR A 224 4.63 29.58 25.61
CA THR A 224 3.53 29.09 24.79
C THR A 224 2.51 30.21 24.58
N THR A 225 2.24 30.57 23.33
CA THR A 225 1.31 31.67 22.99
C THR A 225 -0.15 31.30 23.33
N PHE A 226 -0.47 30.00 23.46
CA PHE A 226 -1.83 29.51 23.65
C PHE A 226 -2.02 28.85 25.04
N PRO A 227 -3.09 29.21 25.78
CA PRO A 227 -3.42 28.54 27.02
C PRO A 227 -3.94 27.11 26.76
N LEU A 228 -3.61 26.17 27.66
CA LEU A 228 -4.11 24.78 27.60
C LEU A 228 -5.61 24.69 27.89
N GLU A 229 -6.22 25.76 28.39
CA GLU A 229 -7.67 25.89 28.61
C GLU A 229 -8.51 25.84 27.33
N LEU A 230 -7.90 26.12 26.18
CA LEU A 230 -8.53 25.92 24.88
C LEU A 230 -8.77 24.44 24.55
N LEU A 231 -8.13 23.53 25.28
CA LEU A 231 -8.30 22.09 25.14
C LEU A 231 -9.17 21.55 26.27
N GLU A 232 -10.04 20.60 25.93
CA GLU A 232 -10.89 19.92 26.91
C GLU A 232 -10.07 19.02 27.85
N LYS A 233 -10.52 18.90 29.10
CA LYS A 233 -10.00 17.92 30.07
C LYS A 233 -10.76 16.60 29.97
N GLU A 234 -10.08 15.51 30.32
CA GLU A 234 -10.73 14.21 30.46
C GLU A 234 -11.56 14.17 31.74
N THR A 235 -12.75 13.58 31.66
CA THR A 235 -13.70 13.52 32.79
C THR A 235 -14.05 12.10 33.17
N LEU A 236 -13.78 11.11 32.31
CA LEU A 236 -14.15 9.72 32.53
C LEU A 236 -12.91 8.87 32.83
N SER A 237 -12.94 8.15 33.95
CA SER A 237 -11.96 7.12 34.27
C SER A 237 -12.31 5.79 33.58
N PRO A 238 -11.32 5.02 33.11
CA PRO A 238 -11.59 3.73 32.48
C PRO A 238 -12.13 2.71 33.50
N GLU A 239 -13.13 1.91 33.09
CA GLU A 239 -13.69 0.84 33.93
C GLU A 239 -13.53 -0.52 33.22
N SER A 240 -12.69 -1.39 33.77
CA SER A 240 -12.43 -2.74 33.24
C SER A 240 -13.58 -3.74 33.46
N GLY A 241 -14.58 -3.39 34.29
CA GLY A 241 -15.55 -4.34 34.83
C GLY A 241 -15.02 -5.14 36.03
N ASP A 242 -15.52 -6.37 36.21
CA ASP A 242 -15.11 -7.25 37.31
C ASP A 242 -13.78 -7.96 37.01
N ILE A 243 -12.69 -7.34 37.49
CA ILE A 243 -11.32 -7.82 37.31
C ILE A 243 -11.14 -9.21 37.92
N GLY A 244 -11.71 -9.47 39.10
CA GLY A 244 -11.57 -10.74 39.81
C GLY A 244 -12.23 -11.88 39.04
N ARG A 245 -13.45 -11.64 38.55
CA ARG A 245 -14.15 -12.60 37.68
C ARG A 245 -13.38 -12.87 36.39
N ASN A 246 -12.85 -11.85 35.73
CA ASN A 246 -12.10 -12.03 34.48
C ASN A 246 -10.81 -12.83 34.69
N ILE A 247 -10.10 -12.62 35.81
CA ILE A 247 -8.92 -13.43 36.18
C ILE A 247 -9.31 -14.92 36.29
N LEU A 248 -10.40 -15.22 37.00
CA LEU A 248 -10.88 -16.60 37.19
C LEU A 248 -11.31 -17.25 35.87
N ILE A 249 -11.99 -16.49 35.00
CA ILE A 249 -12.40 -16.97 33.67
C ILE A 249 -11.15 -17.29 32.83
N ILE A 250 -10.18 -16.38 32.75
CA ILE A 250 -8.94 -16.59 31.97
C ILE A 250 -8.21 -17.85 32.47
N GLN A 251 -8.02 -17.94 33.80
CA GLN A 251 -7.31 -19.06 34.40
C GLN A 251 -8.04 -20.39 34.13
N LYS A 252 -9.35 -20.45 34.39
CA LYS A 252 -10.17 -21.66 34.22
C LYS A 252 -10.23 -22.10 32.76
N THR A 253 -10.37 -21.16 31.82
CA THR A 253 -10.36 -21.46 30.39
C THR A 253 -9.02 -22.09 29.99
N LEU A 254 -7.89 -21.49 30.37
CA LEU A 254 -6.57 -22.04 30.04
C LEU A 254 -6.36 -23.43 30.68
N GLU A 255 -6.79 -23.62 31.94
CA GLU A 255 -6.72 -24.91 32.63
C GLU A 255 -7.56 -26.00 31.94
N ASN A 256 -8.77 -25.67 31.43
CA ASN A 256 -9.61 -26.61 30.70
C ASN A 256 -8.96 -27.14 29.42
N PHE A 257 -8.07 -26.36 28.79
CA PHE A 257 -7.28 -26.76 27.63
C PHE A 257 -5.92 -27.38 28.03
N GLY A 258 -5.73 -27.71 29.31
CA GLY A 258 -4.53 -28.34 29.84
C GLY A 258 -3.33 -27.40 30.00
N LEU A 259 -3.54 -26.08 29.92
CA LEU A 259 -2.48 -25.08 30.07
C LEU A 259 -2.49 -24.54 31.49
N ARG A 260 -1.49 -24.93 32.28
CA ARG A 260 -1.30 -24.38 33.63
C ARG A 260 -0.59 -23.04 33.55
N VAL A 261 -1.21 -22.01 34.11
CA VAL A 261 -0.67 -20.65 34.14
C VAL A 261 -0.84 -20.04 35.52
N LYS A 262 0.07 -19.15 35.90
CA LYS A 262 -0.06 -18.34 37.11
C LYS A 262 -0.47 -16.92 36.71
N MET A 263 -1.59 -16.44 37.25
CA MET A 263 -2.05 -15.08 36.99
C MET A 263 -1.16 -14.06 37.69
N GLY A 264 -0.82 -12.99 36.96
CA GLY A 264 0.06 -11.92 37.40
C GLY A 264 -0.70 -10.62 37.69
N LYS A 265 -0.01 -9.49 37.52
CA LYS A 265 -0.59 -8.15 37.73
C LYS A 265 -1.56 -7.80 36.60
N VAL A 266 -2.62 -7.08 36.96
CA VAL A 266 -3.56 -6.49 36.01
C VAL A 266 -3.26 -4.99 35.89
N LYS A 267 -3.22 -4.48 34.66
CA LYS A 267 -3.04 -3.06 34.38
C LYS A 267 -4.23 -2.55 33.57
N ILE A 268 -4.91 -1.54 34.11
CA ILE A 268 -6.06 -0.91 33.45
C ILE A 268 -5.53 0.24 32.59
N GLY A 269 -5.70 0.12 31.28
CA GLY A 269 -5.43 1.20 30.33
C GLY A 269 -6.69 1.99 29.98
N PRO A 270 -6.60 3.02 29.12
CA PRO A 270 -7.75 3.84 28.73
C PRO A 270 -8.85 3.05 27.99
N THR A 271 -8.47 2.23 27.02
CA THR A 271 -9.40 1.46 26.16
C THR A 271 -9.46 -0.02 26.49
N ILE A 272 -8.37 -0.58 27.01
CA ILE A 272 -8.22 -2.01 27.29
C ILE A 272 -7.57 -2.23 28.65
N THR A 273 -7.79 -3.39 29.23
CA THR A 273 -7.12 -3.89 30.43
C THR A 273 -6.23 -5.06 30.07
N GLN A 274 -4.98 -4.99 30.49
CA GLN A 274 -3.98 -6.02 30.25
C GLN A 274 -3.85 -6.94 31.47
N TYR A 275 -4.21 -8.20 31.30
CA TYR A 275 -4.02 -9.28 32.27
C TYR A 275 -2.72 -10.00 31.96
N THR A 276 -1.76 -9.95 32.88
CA THR A 276 -0.49 -10.69 32.71
C THR A 276 -0.59 -12.09 33.29
N LEU A 277 0.04 -13.06 32.65
CA LEU A 277 0.13 -14.43 33.13
C LEU A 277 1.52 -15.02 32.86
N GLU A 278 1.93 -15.95 33.71
CA GLU A 278 3.17 -16.69 33.62
C GLU A 278 2.86 -18.15 33.25
N PRO A 279 3.22 -18.61 32.04
CA PRO A 279 2.97 -19.98 31.62
C PRO A 279 3.94 -20.96 32.30
N ALA A 280 3.47 -22.18 32.62
CA ALA A 280 4.33 -23.21 33.18
C ALA A 280 5.51 -23.55 32.25
N PRO A 281 6.70 -23.90 32.78
CA PRO A 281 7.85 -24.30 31.98
C PRO A 281 7.50 -25.41 30.99
N GLY A 282 7.93 -25.27 29.74
CA GLY A 282 7.65 -26.23 28.67
C GLY A 282 6.31 -26.01 27.94
N THR A 283 5.47 -25.07 28.38
CA THR A 283 4.26 -24.68 27.64
C THR A 283 4.63 -24.02 26.32
N LYS A 284 4.09 -24.49 25.19
CA LYS A 284 4.32 -23.85 23.90
C LYS A 284 3.48 -22.59 23.81
N LEU A 285 4.11 -21.45 23.54
CA LEU A 285 3.40 -20.16 23.41
C LEU A 285 2.29 -20.19 22.34
N SER A 286 2.48 -20.97 21.27
CA SER A 286 1.47 -21.16 20.23
C SER A 286 0.17 -21.78 20.74
N GLN A 287 0.21 -22.58 21.82
CA GLN A 287 -1.01 -23.13 22.41
C GLN A 287 -1.85 -22.03 23.07
N ILE A 288 -1.21 -21.04 23.69
CA ILE A 288 -1.90 -19.91 24.32
C ILE A 288 -2.45 -18.96 23.25
N THR A 289 -1.64 -18.61 22.25
CA THR A 289 -2.08 -17.69 21.18
C THR A 289 -3.22 -18.28 20.34
N ASN A 290 -3.28 -19.60 20.17
CA ASN A 290 -4.37 -20.28 19.47
C ASN A 290 -5.71 -20.28 20.22
N LEU A 291 -5.73 -20.03 21.54
CA LEU A 291 -6.96 -19.96 22.34
C LEU A 291 -7.63 -18.59 22.34
N HIS A 292 -7.21 -17.70 21.44
CA HIS A 292 -7.81 -16.37 21.27
C HIS A 292 -9.34 -16.40 21.18
N ASN A 293 -9.92 -17.27 20.34
CA ASN A 293 -11.37 -17.34 20.15
C ASN A 293 -12.09 -17.88 21.39
N GLU A 294 -11.50 -18.86 22.08
CA GLU A 294 -12.06 -19.46 23.28
C GLU A 294 -12.06 -18.47 24.45
N LEU A 295 -10.97 -17.71 24.61
CA LEU A 295 -10.89 -16.63 25.58
C LEU A 295 -11.87 -15.50 25.26
N ALA A 296 -12.03 -15.14 23.99
CA ALA A 296 -13.01 -14.15 23.55
C ALA A 296 -14.45 -14.59 23.88
N LEU A 297 -14.78 -15.85 23.64
CA LEU A 297 -16.07 -16.43 23.99
C LEU A 297 -16.29 -16.45 25.50
N ALA A 298 -15.32 -16.95 26.27
CA ALA A 298 -15.44 -17.11 27.72
C ALA A 298 -15.56 -15.75 28.46
N LEU A 299 -14.85 -14.73 27.98
CA LEU A 299 -14.90 -13.37 28.52
C LEU A 299 -16.06 -12.54 27.94
N ALA A 300 -16.84 -13.09 27.02
CA ALA A 300 -17.88 -12.38 26.27
C ALA A 300 -17.38 -11.05 25.68
N SER A 301 -16.14 -11.05 25.17
CA SER A 301 -15.45 -9.84 24.72
C SER A 301 -14.74 -10.08 23.39
N HIS A 302 -14.97 -9.18 22.43
CA HIS A 302 -14.31 -9.21 21.13
C HIS A 302 -14.10 -7.78 20.62
N PRO A 303 -12.90 -7.43 20.10
CA PRO A 303 -11.70 -8.26 19.94
C PRO A 303 -10.84 -8.38 21.22
N ILE A 304 -10.16 -9.51 21.41
CA ILE A 304 -9.11 -9.69 22.43
C ILE A 304 -7.74 -9.70 21.73
N ARG A 305 -6.65 -9.33 22.41
CA ARG A 305 -5.29 -9.48 21.86
C ARG A 305 -4.39 -10.23 22.84
N ILE A 306 -3.60 -11.17 22.32
CA ILE A 306 -2.66 -11.96 23.13
C ILE A 306 -1.24 -11.57 22.71
N GLU A 307 -0.47 -11.03 23.65
CA GLU A 307 0.92 -10.65 23.48
C GLU A 307 1.83 -11.69 24.17
N ALA A 308 2.50 -12.54 23.38
CA ALA A 308 3.30 -13.64 23.89
C ALA A 308 4.67 -13.73 23.16
N PRO A 309 5.81 -13.49 23.84
CA PRO A 309 5.97 -12.89 25.17
C PRO A 309 5.83 -11.36 25.15
N ILE A 310 5.55 -10.76 26.31
CA ILE A 310 5.63 -9.31 26.50
C ILE A 310 7.10 -8.87 26.33
N PRO A 311 7.43 -7.88 25.48
CA PRO A 311 8.81 -7.44 25.27
C PRO A 311 9.55 -7.12 26.58
N GLY A 312 10.72 -7.74 26.75
CA GLY A 312 11.56 -7.57 27.95
C GLY A 312 11.07 -8.32 29.20
N LYS A 313 10.03 -9.16 29.10
CA LYS A 313 9.48 -9.95 30.22
C LYS A 313 9.17 -11.38 29.81
N SER A 314 9.34 -12.33 30.73
CA SER A 314 8.94 -13.73 30.54
C SER A 314 7.47 -13.97 30.89
N LEU A 315 6.58 -13.09 30.42
CA LEU A 315 5.15 -13.09 30.70
C LEU A 315 4.35 -13.03 29.41
N VAL A 316 3.09 -13.48 29.46
CA VAL A 316 2.10 -13.32 28.39
C VAL A 316 1.07 -12.29 28.84
N GLY A 317 0.68 -11.39 27.94
CA GLY A 317 -0.38 -10.40 28.17
C GLY A 317 -1.65 -10.76 27.41
N ILE A 318 -2.80 -10.73 28.08
CA ILE A 318 -4.13 -10.80 27.47
C ILE A 318 -4.78 -9.43 27.61
N GLU A 319 -4.99 -8.77 26.49
CA GLU A 319 -5.63 -7.45 26.39
C GLU A 319 -7.13 -7.62 26.15
N VAL A 320 -7.94 -7.16 27.10
CA VAL A 320 -9.41 -7.23 27.05
C VAL A 320 -9.99 -5.82 27.01
N PRO A 321 -10.91 -5.50 26.09
CA PRO A 321 -11.67 -4.25 26.09
C PRO A 321 -12.28 -3.90 27.44
N ASN A 322 -12.18 -2.63 27.81
CA ASN A 322 -12.86 -2.10 29.00
C ASN A 322 -14.38 -2.00 28.77
N GLN A 323 -15.17 -2.10 29.84
CA GLN A 323 -16.61 -1.86 29.79
C GLN A 323 -16.92 -0.39 29.53
N ARG A 324 -16.11 0.52 30.11
CA ARG A 324 -16.10 1.94 29.78
C ARG A 324 -14.70 2.37 29.39
N VAL A 325 -14.59 2.91 28.18
CA VAL A 325 -13.33 3.45 27.65
C VAL A 325 -13.17 4.90 28.10
N ALA A 326 -11.96 5.26 28.52
CA ALA A 326 -11.58 6.65 28.74
C ALA A 326 -11.00 7.23 27.46
N LEU A 327 -11.48 8.40 27.05
CA LEU A 327 -10.97 9.07 25.86
C LEU A 327 -9.58 9.65 26.18
N VAL A 328 -8.64 9.53 25.25
CA VAL A 328 -7.30 10.12 25.42
C VAL A 328 -7.34 11.51 24.82
N ARG A 329 -7.51 12.53 25.66
CA ARG A 329 -7.52 13.93 25.22
C ARG A 329 -6.10 14.47 25.07
N LEU A 330 -5.87 15.28 24.04
CA LEU A 330 -4.57 15.88 23.75
C LEU A 330 -4.04 16.72 24.92
N ARG A 331 -4.93 17.44 25.61
CA ARG A 331 -4.58 18.27 26.78
C ARG A 331 -3.78 17.52 27.82
N GLU A 332 -4.23 16.31 28.16
CA GLU A 332 -3.60 15.49 29.19
C GLU A 332 -2.16 15.12 28.80
N ILE A 333 -1.91 14.91 27.50
CA ILE A 333 -0.57 14.60 26.99
C ILE A 333 0.32 15.84 27.03
N LEU A 334 -0.22 17.02 26.70
CA LEU A 334 0.53 18.28 26.71
C LEU A 334 0.81 18.79 28.13
N GLU A 335 -0.02 18.42 29.12
CA GLU A 335 0.17 18.69 30.55
C GLU A 335 1.15 17.69 31.22
N ALA A 336 1.48 16.58 30.54
CA ALA A 336 2.35 15.55 31.08
C ALA A 336 3.80 16.04 31.27
N GLN A 337 4.48 15.54 32.31
CA GLN A 337 5.85 15.91 32.62
C GLN A 337 6.79 15.59 31.45
N GLU A 338 6.58 14.45 30.80
CA GLU A 338 7.32 13.99 29.62
C GLU A 338 7.27 15.00 28.48
N PHE A 339 6.13 15.67 28.29
CA PHE A 339 5.99 16.70 27.26
C PHE A 339 6.65 18.01 27.69
N HIS A 340 6.56 18.38 28.97
CA HIS A 340 7.23 19.59 29.47
C HIS A 340 8.77 19.48 29.46
N GLU A 341 9.31 18.28 29.65
CA GLU A 341 10.76 18.00 29.69
C GLU A 341 11.36 17.61 28.33
N ARG A 342 10.56 17.67 27.26
CA ARG A 342 11.00 17.36 25.90
C ARG A 342 12.26 18.11 25.47
N HIS A 343 13.08 17.45 24.65
CA HIS A 343 14.38 17.98 24.20
C HIS A 343 14.37 18.63 22.81
N SER A 344 13.22 18.57 22.11
CA SER A 344 13.04 19.08 20.76
C SER A 344 11.73 19.88 20.66
N ASN A 345 11.71 20.90 19.82
CA ASN A 345 10.47 21.64 19.49
C ASN A 345 9.67 20.95 18.37
N LEU A 346 10.20 19.86 17.80
CA LEU A 346 9.51 19.03 16.81
C LEU A 346 8.92 17.75 17.43
N THR A 347 8.77 17.73 18.75
CA THR A 347 8.10 16.64 19.45
C THR A 347 6.61 16.62 19.12
N ILE A 348 6.02 15.46 18.88
CA ILE A 348 4.61 15.26 18.57
C ILE A 348 4.00 14.34 19.62
N ALA A 349 2.80 14.67 20.09
CA ALA A 349 2.04 13.82 20.99
C ALA A 349 1.36 12.70 20.20
N LEU A 350 1.70 11.43 20.48
CA LEU A 350 1.10 10.29 19.79
C LEU A 350 -0.15 9.77 20.51
N GLY A 351 -0.15 9.77 21.84
CA GLY A 351 -1.23 9.18 22.63
C GLY A 351 -0.72 8.57 23.93
N LYS A 352 -1.49 7.60 24.42
CA LYS A 352 -1.14 6.73 25.53
C LYS A 352 -1.08 5.28 25.08
N ASP A 353 -0.24 4.50 25.75
CA ASP A 353 -0.22 3.04 25.54
C ASP A 353 -1.32 2.31 26.33
N VAL A 354 -1.29 0.99 26.22
CA VAL A 354 -2.20 0.05 26.90
C VAL A 354 -2.08 0.10 28.43
N ALA A 355 -1.01 0.68 28.97
CA ALA A 355 -0.79 0.88 30.39
C ALA A 355 -1.12 2.31 30.84
N GLY A 356 -1.55 3.19 29.92
CA GLY A 356 -1.85 4.59 30.19
C GLY A 356 -0.63 5.52 30.17
N THR A 357 0.55 5.02 29.84
CA THR A 357 1.79 5.80 29.76
C THR A 357 1.74 6.72 28.54
N VAL A 358 2.17 7.97 28.70
CA VAL A 358 2.24 8.95 27.60
C VAL A 358 3.36 8.57 26.62
N HIS A 359 3.05 8.61 25.32
CA HIS A 359 4.03 8.38 24.25
C HIS A 359 4.17 9.62 23.37
N LEU A 360 5.42 10.07 23.26
CA LEU A 360 5.86 11.20 22.44
C LEU A 360 6.83 10.71 21.36
N ALA A 361 6.90 11.41 20.25
CA ALA A 361 7.83 11.14 19.17
C ALA A 361 8.52 12.43 18.74
N ASP A 362 9.79 12.40 18.36
CA ASP A 362 10.48 13.56 17.79
C ASP A 362 10.53 13.46 16.26
N LEU A 363 9.86 14.39 15.57
CA LEU A 363 9.90 14.47 14.12
C LEU A 363 11.30 14.87 13.60
N GLY A 364 12.15 15.48 14.44
CA GLY A 364 13.55 15.73 14.11
C GLY A 364 14.38 14.46 13.97
N GLU A 365 14.10 13.44 14.79
CA GLU A 365 14.75 12.11 14.69
C GLU A 365 14.14 11.24 13.59
N MET A 366 12.87 11.50 13.26
CA MET A 366 12.10 10.85 12.20
C MET A 366 11.74 11.88 11.13
N PRO A 367 12.70 12.33 10.29
CA PRO A 367 12.54 13.51 9.44
C PRO A 367 11.37 13.43 8.45
N HIS A 368 10.88 12.22 8.19
CA HIS A 368 9.66 11.96 7.43
C HIS A 368 8.80 10.93 8.16
N LEU A 369 7.50 11.20 8.22
CA LEU A 369 6.50 10.34 8.85
C LEU A 369 5.41 9.98 7.83
N LEU A 370 5.15 8.68 7.64
CA LEU A 370 4.05 8.17 6.83
C LEU A 370 2.86 7.82 7.75
N ILE A 371 1.70 8.42 7.50
CA ILE A 371 0.47 8.14 8.25
C ILE A 371 -0.58 7.53 7.29
N ALA A 372 -1.00 6.29 7.57
CA ALA A 372 -1.97 5.56 6.77
C ALA A 372 -3.07 4.95 7.65
N GLY A 373 -4.29 4.85 7.11
CA GLY A 373 -5.46 4.30 7.82
C GLY A 373 -6.72 4.37 6.95
N SER A 374 -7.71 3.53 7.25
CA SER A 374 -9.03 3.56 6.60
C SER A 374 -9.87 4.73 7.11
N THR A 375 -10.96 5.06 6.42
CA THR A 375 -11.94 6.03 6.91
C THR A 375 -12.44 5.62 8.30
N GLY A 376 -12.51 6.58 9.23
CA GLY A 376 -12.92 6.33 10.62
C GLY A 376 -11.84 5.78 11.54
N SER A 377 -10.63 5.48 11.07
CA SER A 377 -9.56 4.92 11.91
C SER A 377 -8.80 5.97 12.75
N GLY A 378 -9.24 7.24 12.74
CA GLY A 378 -8.60 8.33 13.49
C GLY A 378 -7.45 9.06 12.77
N LYS A 379 -7.17 8.80 11.48
CA LYS A 379 -6.07 9.46 10.73
C LYS A 379 -6.14 10.99 10.77
N THR A 380 -7.32 11.56 10.51
CA THR A 380 -7.51 13.02 10.52
C THR A 380 -7.32 13.61 11.90
N VAL A 381 -7.82 12.93 12.94
CA VAL A 381 -7.64 13.34 14.33
C VAL A 381 -6.16 13.31 14.72
N MET A 382 -5.42 12.27 14.31
CA MET A 382 -3.98 12.16 14.52
C MET A 382 -3.21 13.31 13.86
N LEU A 383 -3.54 13.65 12.60
CA LEU A 383 -2.91 14.79 11.91
C LEU A 383 -3.14 16.10 12.66
N ASN A 384 -4.37 16.33 13.13
CA ASN A 384 -4.69 17.51 13.92
C ASN A 384 -3.92 17.51 15.25
N SER A 385 -3.82 16.37 15.94
CA SER A 385 -3.02 16.24 17.16
C SER A 385 -1.54 16.57 16.92
N ILE A 386 -0.97 16.14 15.79
CA ILE A 386 0.40 16.47 15.40
C ILE A 386 0.56 17.97 15.17
N ILE A 387 -0.32 18.58 14.38
CA ILE A 387 -0.29 20.02 14.08
C ILE A 387 -0.41 20.83 15.37
N VAL A 388 -1.39 20.51 16.21
CA VAL A 388 -1.61 21.20 17.49
C VAL A 388 -0.43 21.00 18.44
N SER A 389 0.14 19.79 18.50
CA SER A 389 1.36 19.54 19.28
C SER A 389 2.47 20.50 18.88
N LEU A 390 2.69 20.69 17.57
CA LEU A 390 3.73 21.58 17.06
C LEU A 390 3.41 23.07 17.32
N ILE A 391 2.15 23.49 17.18
CA ILE A 391 1.71 24.88 17.47
C ILE A 391 1.93 25.24 18.95
N TYR A 392 1.67 24.31 19.87
CA TYR A 392 1.88 24.54 21.30
C TYR A 392 3.37 24.66 21.71
N GLN A 393 4.30 24.43 20.78
CA GLN A 393 5.75 24.44 21.05
C GLN A 393 6.51 25.51 20.26
N ASN A 394 5.97 25.96 19.13
CA ASN A 394 6.69 26.78 18.17
C ASN A 394 5.93 28.08 17.85
N PRO A 395 6.60 29.24 17.91
CA PRO A 395 6.06 30.45 17.29
C PRO A 395 6.08 30.34 15.74
N PRO A 396 5.28 31.15 15.02
CA PRO A 396 5.26 31.17 13.55
C PRO A 396 6.61 31.48 12.88
N GLU A 397 7.54 32.07 13.63
CA GLU A 397 8.90 32.37 13.18
C GLU A 397 9.78 31.11 13.08
N ASP A 398 9.55 30.13 13.98
CA ASP A 398 10.35 28.90 14.10
C ASP A 398 9.77 27.72 13.33
N LEU A 399 8.45 27.71 13.10
CA LEU A 399 7.75 26.63 12.40
C LEU A 399 6.81 27.17 11.33
N LYS A 400 6.95 26.63 10.12
CA LYS A 400 6.07 26.86 8.97
C LYS A 400 5.56 25.52 8.46
N PHE A 401 4.27 25.47 8.11
CA PHE A 401 3.59 24.26 7.61
C PHE A 401 3.57 24.20 6.09
#